data_AF-A0A9W7DCK0-F1
#
_entry.id   AF-A0A9W7DCK0-F1
#
_cell.length_a   1.000
_cell.length_b   1.000
_cell.length_c   1.000
_cell.angle_alpha   90.00
_cell.angle_beta   90.00
_cell.angle_gamma   90.00
#
_symmetry.space_group_name_H-M   'P 1'
#
loop_
_entity.id
_entity.type
_entity.pdbx_description
1 polymer ?
#
loop_
_entity_poly.entity_id
_entity_poly.type
_entity_poly.pdbx_seq_one_letter_code
_entity_poly.pdbx_strand_id
1 'polypeptide(L)'
;MFLDMNDTDRSVRGLREIIRQLLQEHDLDRFNSVEADARDDGHNVATSIATAIDALAEKKYCPLGTQEELHKEIKGLRKTCNMTVAEYATKFEDLVSLERWILPDDGTRMGPAEQCRYFNAGMPRQWQMQVVPQQVRWTDRLWLQDRYAVRASRPADPGGKAKESQEKDGGKDAKE
;
A
#
# COMPACT_ATOMS: atom_id res chain seq x y z
N MET A 1 -14.60 5.59 -5.82
CA MET A 1 -15.17 6.91 -6.12
C MET A 1 -15.51 6.89 -7.59
N PHE A 2 -16.71 6.40 -7.91
CA PHE A 2 -17.23 6.51 -9.27
C PHE A 2 -17.82 7.90 -9.42
N LEU A 3 -17.54 8.51 -10.57
CA LEU A 3 -17.97 9.85 -10.92
C LEU A 3 -19.48 10.00 -10.66
N ASP A 4 -19.85 11.18 -10.18
CA ASP A 4 -21.21 11.68 -10.06
C ASP A 4 -21.91 11.61 -11.44
N MET A 5 -22.40 10.43 -11.79
CA MET A 5 -23.09 10.10 -13.03
C MET A 5 -24.57 10.45 -12.87
N ASN A 6 -24.84 11.72 -12.61
CA ASN A 6 -26.20 12.23 -12.75
C ASN A 6 -26.47 12.56 -14.23
N ASP A 7 -27.21 11.63 -14.82
CA ASP A 7 -28.38 11.88 -15.66
C ASP A 7 -28.16 12.34 -17.12
N THR A 8 -27.96 11.35 -17.98
CA THR A 8 -28.78 11.25 -19.20
C THR A 8 -28.71 9.80 -19.67
N ASP A 9 -29.86 9.12 -19.76
CA ASP A 9 -30.00 7.76 -20.29
C ASP A 9 -29.26 7.59 -21.65
N ARG A 10 -29.13 8.67 -22.43
CA ARG A 10 -28.33 8.76 -23.66
C ARG A 10 -26.82 8.56 -23.45
N SER A 11 -26.24 9.14 -22.41
CA SER A 11 -24.81 9.09 -22.12
C SER A 11 -24.40 7.72 -21.62
N VAL A 12 -25.24 7.10 -20.77
CA VAL A 12 -25.02 5.74 -20.27
C VAL A 12 -25.20 4.70 -21.40
N ARG A 13 -26.19 4.90 -22.29
CA ARG A 13 -26.34 4.09 -23.51
C ARG A 13 -25.17 4.25 -24.47
N GLY A 14 -24.63 5.46 -24.61
CA GLY A 14 -23.44 5.73 -25.42
C GLY A 14 -22.21 5.00 -24.87
N LEU A 15 -22.00 5.04 -23.55
CA LEU A 15 -20.92 4.31 -22.90
C LEU A 15 -21.05 2.79 -23.09
N ARG A 16 -22.26 2.24 -22.93
CA ARG A 16 -22.54 0.82 -23.16
C ARG A 16 -22.13 0.38 -24.57
N GLU A 17 -22.46 1.18 -25.57
CA GLU A 17 -22.14 0.89 -26.96
C GLU A 17 -20.64 0.95 -27.24
N ILE A 18 -19.95 1.95 -26.68
CA ILE A 18 -18.49 2.06 -26.75
C ILE A 18 -17.82 0.84 -26.11
N ILE A 19 -18.28 0.42 -24.93
CA ILE A 19 -17.73 -0.75 -24.25
C ILE A 19 -17.91 -2.00 -25.12
N ARG A 20 -19.09 -2.22 -25.70
CA ARG A 20 -19.35 -3.35 -26.59
C ARG A 20 -18.45 -3.38 -27.81
N GLN A 21 -18.14 -2.22 -28.39
CA GLN A 21 -17.24 -2.12 -29.53
C GLN A 21 -15.77 -2.41 -29.19
N LEU A 22 -15.38 -2.22 -27.92
CA LEU A 22 -14.02 -2.45 -27.44
C LEU A 22 -13.78 -3.91 -27.00
N LEU A 23 -14.85 -4.65 -26.67
CA LEU A 23 -14.75 -6.03 -26.21
C LEU A 23 -14.71 -7.02 -27.39
N GLN A 24 -13.92 -8.07 -27.23
CA GLN A 24 -13.82 -9.17 -28.19
C GLN A 24 -14.81 -10.30 -27.83
N GLU A 25 -15.24 -11.09 -28.81
CA GLU A 25 -16.36 -12.06 -28.75
C GLU A 25 -16.61 -12.70 -27.36
N HIS A 26 -15.64 -13.42 -26.79
CA HIS A 26 -15.81 -14.08 -25.49
C HIS A 26 -16.04 -13.10 -24.31
N ASP A 27 -15.39 -11.94 -24.31
CA ASP A 27 -15.60 -10.91 -23.29
C ASP A 27 -16.91 -10.16 -23.52
N LEU A 28 -17.31 -9.97 -24.79
CA LEU A 28 -18.56 -9.34 -25.16
C LEU A 28 -19.77 -10.19 -24.73
N ASP A 29 -19.71 -11.51 -24.93
CA ASP A 29 -20.75 -12.44 -24.51
C ASP A 29 -20.92 -12.44 -22.99
N ARG A 30 -19.80 -12.46 -22.26
CA ARG A 30 -19.82 -12.41 -20.79
C ARG A 30 -20.35 -11.07 -20.26
N PHE A 31 -19.93 -9.96 -20.86
CA PHE A 31 -20.45 -8.63 -20.54
C PHE A 31 -21.97 -8.58 -20.71
N ASN A 32 -22.48 -9.06 -21.84
CA ASN A 32 -23.91 -9.03 -22.14
C ASN A 32 -24.71 -9.93 -21.20
N SER A 33 -24.19 -11.11 -20.83
CA SER A 33 -24.84 -12.00 -19.87
C SER A 33 -24.97 -11.34 -18.50
N VAL A 34 -23.85 -10.84 -17.95
CA VAL A 34 -23.84 -10.22 -16.62
C VAL A 34 -24.65 -8.91 -16.60
N GLU A 35 -24.63 -8.13 -17.68
CA GLU A 35 -25.44 -6.92 -17.80
C GLU A 35 -26.95 -7.25 -17.85
N ALA A 36 -27.33 -8.38 -18.47
CA ALA A 36 -28.71 -8.84 -18.53
C ALA A 36 -29.19 -9.34 -17.16
N ASP A 37 -28.40 -10.20 -16.52
CA ASP A 37 -28.70 -10.74 -15.19
C ASP A 37 -28.86 -9.61 -14.15
N ALA A 38 -27.95 -8.64 -14.12
CA ALA A 38 -28.03 -7.51 -13.21
C ALA A 38 -29.25 -6.61 -13.48
N ARG A 39 -29.71 -6.52 -14.74
CA ARG A 39 -30.95 -5.79 -15.06
C ARG A 39 -32.19 -6.54 -14.59
N ASP A 40 -32.19 -7.86 -14.72
CA ASP A 40 -33.29 -8.71 -14.24
C ASP A 40 -33.40 -8.66 -12.71
N ASP A 41 -32.28 -8.49 -12.00
CA ASP A 41 -32.21 -8.20 -10.56
C ASP A 41 -32.67 -6.77 -10.19
N GLY A 42 -33.07 -5.95 -11.17
CA GLY A 42 -33.60 -4.61 -10.97
C GLY A 42 -32.54 -3.52 -10.80
N HIS A 43 -31.26 -3.78 -11.12
CA HIS A 43 -30.25 -2.73 -11.12
C HIS A 43 -30.51 -1.72 -12.25
N ASN A 44 -30.20 -0.44 -11.98
CA ASN A 44 -30.24 0.58 -13.03
C ASN A 44 -29.14 0.33 -14.07
N VAL A 45 -29.28 0.92 -15.26
CA VAL A 45 -28.37 0.67 -16.39
C VAL A 45 -26.90 0.97 -16.06
N ALA A 46 -26.62 2.02 -15.28
CA ALA A 46 -25.24 2.36 -14.91
C ALA A 46 -24.64 1.32 -13.96
N THR A 47 -25.42 0.85 -12.98
CA THR A 47 -25.02 -0.21 -12.06
C THR A 47 -24.84 -1.53 -12.78
N SER A 48 -25.74 -1.93 -13.69
CA SER A 48 -25.59 -3.16 -14.48
C SER A 48 -24.33 -3.14 -15.36
N ILE A 49 -24.01 -2.00 -15.97
CA ILE A 49 -22.78 -1.83 -16.76
C ILE A 49 -21.55 -1.92 -15.85
N ALA A 50 -21.56 -1.27 -14.68
CA ALA A 50 -20.46 -1.35 -13.72
C ALA A 50 -20.22 -2.79 -13.26
N THR A 51 -21.27 -3.52 -12.89
CA THR A 51 -21.18 -4.95 -12.52
C THR A 51 -20.63 -5.81 -13.65
N ALA A 52 -21.05 -5.56 -14.89
CA ALA A 52 -20.55 -6.29 -16.04
C ALA A 52 -19.07 -5.98 -16.34
N ILE A 53 -18.62 -4.72 -16.17
CA ILE A 53 -17.19 -4.35 -16.28
C ILE A 53 -16.38 -5.02 -15.16
N ASP A 54 -16.88 -5.00 -13.92
CA ASP A 54 -16.21 -5.63 -12.78
C ASP A 54 -16.04 -7.13 -13.03
N ALA A 55 -17.08 -7.82 -13.51
CA ALA A 55 -17.01 -9.23 -13.86
C ALA A 55 -15.95 -9.54 -14.93
N LEU A 56 -15.76 -8.65 -15.90
CA LEU A 56 -14.68 -8.79 -16.89
C LEU A 56 -13.30 -8.58 -16.26
N ALA A 57 -13.18 -7.57 -15.39
CA ALA A 57 -11.96 -7.24 -14.67
C ALA A 57 -11.52 -8.41 -13.76
N GLU A 58 -12.47 -9.06 -13.08
CA GLU A 58 -12.25 -10.19 -12.17
C GLU A 58 -11.42 -11.31 -12.80
N LYS A 59 -11.79 -11.73 -14.01
CA LYS A 59 -11.18 -12.93 -14.62
C LYS A 59 -9.84 -12.66 -15.31
N LYS A 60 -9.60 -11.42 -15.75
CA LYS A 60 -8.42 -11.08 -16.56
C LYS A 60 -7.35 -10.29 -15.82
N TYR A 61 -7.73 -9.43 -14.87
CA TYR A 61 -6.83 -8.40 -14.35
C TYR A 61 -6.55 -8.51 -12.85
N CYS A 62 -7.37 -9.25 -12.08
CA CYS A 62 -7.15 -9.50 -10.65
C CYS A 62 -7.50 -10.96 -10.30
N PRO A 63 -6.65 -11.94 -10.67
CA PRO A 63 -6.87 -13.34 -10.30
C PRO A 63 -6.85 -13.52 -8.78
N LEU A 64 -7.53 -14.56 -8.29
CA LEU A 64 -7.51 -14.89 -6.85
C LEU A 64 -6.06 -15.13 -6.36
N GLY A 65 -5.72 -14.56 -5.21
CA GLY A 65 -4.38 -14.50 -4.62
C GLY A 65 -3.61 -13.19 -4.90
N THR A 66 -4.19 -12.25 -5.66
CA THR A 66 -3.53 -10.96 -5.96
C THR A 66 -3.32 -10.14 -4.68
N GLN A 67 -4.27 -10.21 -3.74
CA GLN A 67 -4.11 -9.53 -2.45
C GLN A 67 -2.97 -10.09 -1.61
N GLU A 68 -2.81 -11.41 -1.57
CA GLU A 68 -1.74 -12.03 -0.80
C GLU A 68 -0.37 -11.64 -1.36
N GLU A 69 -0.25 -11.62 -2.69
CA GLU A 69 0.99 -11.24 -3.36
C GLU A 69 1.30 -9.75 -3.16
N LEU A 70 0.30 -8.87 -3.28
CA LEU A 70 0.44 -7.45 -2.96
C LEU A 70 0.89 -7.25 -1.50
N HIS A 71 0.30 -7.99 -0.56
CA HIS A 71 0.71 -7.93 0.83
C HIS A 71 2.14 -8.44 1.05
N LYS A 72 2.60 -9.45 0.29
CA LYS A 72 4.01 -9.89 0.33
C LYS A 72 4.94 -8.80 -0.17
N GLU A 73 4.59 -8.10 -1.24
CA GLU A 73 5.37 -6.96 -1.74
C GLU A 73 5.42 -5.82 -0.72
N ILE A 74 4.29 -5.44 -0.13
CA ILE A 74 4.22 -4.42 0.93
C ILE A 74 5.10 -4.81 2.13
N LYS A 75 5.05 -6.08 2.55
CA LYS A 75 5.88 -6.63 3.65
C LYS A 75 7.37 -6.67 3.28
N GLY A 76 7.67 -6.88 2.00
CA GLY A 76 9.02 -6.93 1.45
C GLY A 76 9.64 -5.56 1.19
N LEU A 77 8.82 -4.50 1.09
CA LEU A 77 9.30 -3.15 0.80
C LEU A 77 10.25 -2.65 1.89
N ARG A 78 11.43 -2.20 1.48
CA ARG A 78 12.47 -1.66 2.37
C ARG A 78 12.95 -0.31 1.84
N LYS A 79 13.16 0.64 2.74
CA LYS A 79 13.84 1.89 2.41
C LYS A 79 15.30 1.58 2.10
N THR A 80 15.72 1.82 0.85
CA THR A 80 17.12 1.73 0.45
C THR A 80 17.91 2.95 0.93
N CYS A 81 19.24 2.86 0.94
CA CYS A 81 20.12 3.96 1.36
C CYS A 81 19.93 5.22 0.49
N ASN A 82 19.76 5.03 -0.81
CA ASN A 82 19.66 6.11 -1.80
C ASN A 82 18.26 6.75 -1.88
N MET A 83 17.26 6.17 -1.22
CA MET A 83 15.89 6.64 -1.25
C MET A 83 15.60 7.53 -0.04
N THR A 84 14.86 8.61 -0.22
CA THR A 84 14.36 9.45 0.87
C THR A 84 13.19 8.78 1.61
N VAL A 85 12.84 9.31 2.78
CA VAL A 85 11.65 8.85 3.52
C VAL A 85 10.37 9.16 2.76
N ALA A 86 10.32 10.31 2.08
CA ALA A 86 9.18 10.72 1.26
C ALA A 86 8.99 9.78 0.06
N GLU A 87 10.04 9.49 -0.70
CA GLU A 87 9.97 8.54 -1.82
C GLU A 87 9.59 7.12 -1.40
N TYR A 88 10.10 6.68 -0.24
CA TYR A 88 9.66 5.41 0.35
C TYR A 88 8.17 5.44 0.70
N ALA A 89 7.69 6.54 1.28
CA ALA A 89 6.30 6.70 1.64
C ALA A 89 5.40 6.69 0.42
N THR A 90 5.73 7.42 -0.64
CA THR A 90 4.98 7.39 -1.90
C THR A 90 4.89 5.97 -2.47
N LYS A 91 6.01 5.23 -2.54
CA LYS A 91 5.97 3.84 -3.02
C LYS A 91 5.10 2.93 -2.16
N PHE A 92 5.16 3.11 -0.84
CA PHE A 92 4.31 2.35 0.07
C PHE A 92 2.83 2.70 -0.13
N GLU A 93 2.51 3.99 -0.33
CA GLU A 93 1.14 4.46 -0.60
C GLU A 93 0.60 3.99 -1.94
N ASP A 94 1.45 3.92 -2.96
CA ASP A 94 1.11 3.39 -4.27
C ASP A 94 0.70 1.92 -4.16
N LEU A 95 1.49 1.11 -3.43
CA LEU A 95 1.16 -0.30 -3.20
C LEU A 95 -0.12 -0.49 -2.37
N VAL A 96 -0.27 0.24 -1.26
CA VAL A 96 -1.51 0.19 -0.45
C VAL A 96 -2.72 0.67 -1.27
N SER A 97 -2.52 1.64 -2.15
CA SER A 97 -3.56 2.14 -3.05
C SER A 97 -4.03 1.08 -4.04
N LEU A 98 -3.21 0.08 -4.38
CA LEU A 98 -3.62 -1.02 -5.27
C LEU A 98 -4.67 -1.94 -4.63
N GLU A 99 -4.75 -2.01 -3.29
CA GLU A 99 -5.80 -2.77 -2.58
C GLU A 99 -7.21 -2.30 -2.92
N ARG A 100 -7.39 -1.07 -3.42
CA ARG A 100 -8.71 -0.57 -3.84
C ARG A 100 -9.23 -1.23 -5.11
N TRP A 101 -8.32 -1.73 -5.94
CA TRP A 101 -8.64 -2.35 -7.23
C TRP A 101 -8.80 -3.86 -7.11
N ILE A 102 -8.38 -4.44 -5.98
CA ILE A 102 -8.56 -5.85 -5.69
C ILE A 102 -9.98 -6.07 -5.18
N LEU A 103 -10.56 -7.19 -5.63
CA LEU A 103 -11.91 -7.58 -5.32
C LEU A 103 -12.10 -7.85 -3.81
N PRO A 104 -13.30 -7.63 -3.27
CA PRO A 104 -13.58 -7.86 -1.86
C PRO A 104 -13.51 -9.33 -1.44
N ASP A 105 -13.61 -10.27 -2.39
CA ASP A 105 -13.58 -11.72 -2.14
C ASP A 105 -12.15 -12.31 -2.14
N ASP A 106 -11.16 -11.55 -2.61
CA ASP A 106 -9.76 -11.97 -2.72
C ASP A 106 -8.98 -11.91 -1.39
N GLY A 107 -9.66 -11.56 -0.29
CA GLY A 107 -9.13 -11.61 1.08
C GLY A 107 -9.51 -10.40 1.94
N THR A 108 -8.73 -10.17 2.99
CA THR A 108 -8.96 -9.07 3.95
C THR A 108 -8.00 -7.91 3.70
N ARG A 109 -8.53 -6.71 3.50
CA ARG A 109 -7.76 -5.47 3.34
C ARG A 109 -6.89 -5.17 4.56
N MET A 110 -5.74 -4.56 4.30
CA MET A 110 -4.78 -4.25 5.35
C MET A 110 -5.28 -3.10 6.23
N GLY A 111 -5.41 -3.36 7.52
CA GLY A 111 -5.89 -2.35 8.47
C GLY A 111 -4.88 -1.20 8.65
N PRO A 112 -5.32 0.00 9.09
CA PRO A 112 -4.43 1.14 9.32
C PRO A 112 -3.26 0.83 10.28
N ALA A 113 -3.53 0.01 11.30
CA ALA A 113 -2.51 -0.43 12.24
C ALA A 113 -1.48 -1.35 11.60
N GLU A 114 -1.92 -2.28 10.73
CA GLU A 114 -1.04 -3.18 9.97
C GLU A 114 -0.16 -2.41 8.98
N GLN A 115 -0.75 -1.45 8.27
CA GLN A 115 0.00 -0.55 7.39
C GLN A 115 1.11 0.19 8.16
N CYS A 116 0.81 0.70 9.36
CA CYS A 116 1.82 1.32 10.21
C CYS A 116 2.92 0.35 10.65
N ARG A 117 2.56 -0.92 10.96
CA ARG A 117 3.55 -1.96 11.31
C ARG A 117 4.54 -2.19 10.18
N TYR A 118 4.02 -2.39 8.96
CA TYR A 118 4.84 -2.70 7.80
C TYR A 118 5.64 -1.49 7.31
N PHE A 119 5.06 -0.29 7.40
CA PHE A 119 5.78 0.94 7.13
C PHE A 119 7.01 1.08 8.03
N ASN A 120 6.87 0.87 9.35
CA ASN A 120 7.99 0.86 10.30
C ASN A 120 8.98 -0.28 10.02
N ALA A 121 8.49 -1.49 9.74
CA ALA A 121 9.34 -2.65 9.43
C ALA A 121 10.22 -2.42 8.18
N GLY A 122 9.75 -1.61 7.24
CA GLY A 122 10.47 -1.23 6.05
C GLY A 122 11.59 -0.19 6.26
N MET A 123 11.60 0.51 7.40
CA MET A 123 12.62 1.51 7.73
C MET A 123 13.93 0.88 8.23
N PRO A 124 15.08 1.58 8.20
CA PRO A 124 16.33 1.06 8.75
C PRO A 124 16.21 0.70 10.25
N ARG A 125 16.77 -0.43 10.70
CA ARG A 125 16.66 -0.90 12.12
C ARG A 125 17.10 0.14 13.15
N GLN A 126 18.18 0.86 12.86
CA GLN A 126 18.66 1.97 13.69
C GLN A 126 17.59 3.06 13.87
N TRP A 127 16.74 3.25 12.86
CA TRP A 127 15.65 4.23 12.86
C TRP A 127 14.45 3.74 13.65
N GLN A 128 14.06 2.49 13.43
CA GLN A 128 12.95 1.83 14.13
C GLN A 128 13.06 1.97 15.66
N MET A 129 14.23 1.66 16.24
CA MET A 129 14.42 1.65 17.69
C MET A 129 14.27 3.03 18.37
N GLN A 130 14.48 4.14 17.66
CA GLN A 130 14.34 5.48 18.27
C GLN A 130 13.05 6.19 17.86
N VAL A 131 12.36 5.72 16.81
CA VAL A 131 11.06 6.29 16.42
C VAL A 131 9.91 5.61 17.17
N VAL A 132 10.06 4.34 17.61
CA VAL A 132 8.97 3.64 18.32
C VAL A 132 9.48 2.65 19.39
N PRO A 133 9.22 2.92 20.69
CA PRO A 133 9.33 1.92 21.75
C PRO A 133 8.05 1.09 21.98
N GLN A 134 6.86 1.57 21.55
CA GLN A 134 5.57 0.93 21.87
C GLN A 134 4.65 0.80 20.65
N GLN A 135 4.28 -0.44 20.32
CA GLN A 135 3.42 -0.83 19.19
C GLN A 135 1.94 -0.36 19.32
N VAL A 136 1.56 0.21 20.48
CA VAL A 136 0.17 0.54 20.86
C VAL A 136 -0.34 1.83 20.20
N ARG A 137 0.53 2.69 19.66
CA ARG A 137 0.15 4.00 19.09
C ARG A 137 0.19 4.05 17.56
N TRP A 138 0.22 2.89 16.91
CA TRP A 138 0.28 2.75 15.46
C TRP A 138 -1.09 2.94 14.81
N THR A 139 -1.62 4.16 14.90
CA THR A 139 -2.91 4.53 14.31
C THR A 139 -2.79 5.65 13.27
N ASP A 140 -1.62 6.29 13.17
CA ASP A 140 -1.38 7.39 12.24
C ASP A 140 -0.07 7.20 11.47
N ARG A 141 -0.20 6.97 10.16
CA ARG A 141 0.93 6.79 9.22
C ARG A 141 1.64 8.10 8.90
N LEU A 142 0.90 9.21 8.79
CA LEU A 142 1.48 10.53 8.48
C LEU A 142 2.39 10.98 9.62
N TRP A 143 1.94 10.76 10.86
CA TRP A 143 2.77 11.01 12.04
C TRP A 143 4.08 10.21 12.01
N LEU A 144 4.02 8.92 11.63
CA LEU A 144 5.22 8.08 11.49
C LEU A 144 6.17 8.62 10.41
N GLN A 145 5.64 8.99 9.25
CA GLN A 145 6.41 9.54 8.14
C GLN A 145 7.17 10.81 8.55
N ASP A 146 6.50 11.76 9.19
CA ASP A 146 7.12 13.01 9.67
C ASP A 146 8.26 12.74 10.64
N ARG A 147 8.08 11.79 11.56
CA ARG A 147 9.13 11.41 12.52
C ARG A 147 10.36 10.82 11.83
N TYR A 148 10.18 9.99 10.81
CA TYR A 148 11.30 9.49 10.02
C TYR A 148 11.94 10.57 9.15
N ALA A 149 11.17 11.52 8.62
CA ALA A 149 11.69 12.63 7.81
C ALA A 149 12.58 13.57 8.63
N VAL A 150 12.16 13.92 9.86
CA VAL A 150 12.98 14.68 10.82
C VAL A 150 14.28 13.94 11.13
N ARG A 151 14.22 12.62 11.25
CA ARG A 151 15.41 11.82 11.53
C ARG A 151 16.35 11.68 10.35
N ALA A 152 15.82 11.52 9.13
CA ALA A 152 16.61 11.45 7.91
C ALA A 152 17.42 12.75 7.66
N SER A 153 16.89 13.88 8.13
CA SER A 153 17.49 15.20 8.00
C SER A 153 18.54 15.50 9.08
N ARG A 154 18.62 14.68 10.13
CA ARG A 154 19.59 14.87 11.21
C ARG A 154 20.93 14.28 10.75
N PRO A 155 22.05 15.04 10.80
CA PRO A 155 23.35 14.51 10.46
C PRO A 155 23.64 13.29 11.34
N ALA A 156 24.19 12.24 10.73
CA ALA A 156 24.65 11.07 11.47
C ALA A 156 25.61 11.58 12.56
N ASP A 157 25.23 11.40 13.82
CA ASP A 157 26.09 11.70 14.93
C ASP A 157 27.44 11.02 14.68
N PRO A 158 28.59 11.73 14.67
CA PRO A 158 29.90 11.10 14.63
C PRO A 158 30.21 10.53 16.01
N GLY A 159 29.34 9.63 16.50
CA GLY A 159 29.52 8.86 17.72
C GLY A 159 30.44 7.67 17.46
N GLY A 160 31.66 7.97 17.01
CA GLY A 160 32.74 7.01 16.97
C GLY A 160 32.93 6.42 18.37
N LYS A 161 33.16 5.11 18.40
CA LYS A 161 33.50 4.36 19.60
C LYS A 161 34.68 5.05 20.33
N ALA A 162 34.40 5.80 21.39
CA ALA A 162 35.37 5.95 22.47
C ALA A 162 35.26 4.66 23.28
N LYS A 163 36.00 3.64 22.85
CA LYS A 163 36.47 2.61 23.77
C LYS A 163 37.31 3.35 24.81
N GLU A 164 36.77 3.54 26.01
CA GLU A 164 37.58 3.82 27.17
C GLU A 164 38.38 2.55 27.46
N SER A 165 39.51 2.44 26.76
CA SER A 165 40.60 1.56 27.11
C SER A 165 41.09 2.02 28.47
N GLN A 166 40.65 1.34 29.54
CA GLN A 166 41.28 1.46 30.84
C GLN A 166 42.63 0.74 30.73
N GLU A 167 43.61 1.49 30.24
CA GLU A 167 45.00 1.10 30.10
C GLU A 167 45.62 0.98 31.50
N LYS A 168 46.09 -0.22 31.81
CA LYS A 168 47.00 -0.49 32.90
C LYS A 168 48.32 0.22 32.61
N ASP A 169 48.78 1.03 33.57
CA ASP A 169 50.21 1.28 33.82
C ASP A 169 50.32 1.57 35.32
N GLY A 170 50.91 0.73 36.16
CA GLY A 170 52.37 0.54 36.22
C GLY A 170 52.98 1.76 36.91
N GLY A 171 52.92 1.91 38.24
CA GLY A 171 53.81 1.25 39.19
C GLY A 171 54.97 2.18 39.58
N LYS A 172 55.20 2.41 40.88
CA LYS A 172 56.56 2.49 41.43
C LYS A 172 56.62 2.55 42.95
N ASP A 173 57.54 1.74 43.44
CA ASP A 173 58.12 1.62 44.77
C ASP A 173 58.57 2.94 45.42
N ALA A 174 58.56 2.96 46.76
CA ALA A 174 59.77 2.90 47.62
C ALA A 174 59.75 3.90 48.80
N LYS A 175 60.02 3.32 49.98
CA LYS A 175 60.63 3.90 51.21
C LYS A 175 59.82 4.98 51.95
N GLU A 176 59.73 4.94 53.27
CA GLU A 176 60.80 4.75 54.26
C GLU A 176 60.29 4.05 55.53
#